data_AF-A0A2W7BSB1-F1
#
_entry.id   AF-A0A2W7BSB1-F1
#
_cell.length_a   1.000
_cell.length_b   1.000
_cell.length_c   1.000
_cell.angle_alpha   90.00
_cell.angle_beta   90.00
_cell.angle_gamma   90.00
#
_symmetry.space_group_name_H-M   'P 1'
#
loop_
_entity.id
_entity.type
_entity.pdbx_description
1 polymer ?
#
loop_
_entity_poly.entity_id
_entity_poly.type
_entity_poly.pdbx_seq_one_letter_code
_entity_poly.pdbx_strand_id
1 'polypeptide(L)'
;MTHRIFITPLANQDIDAHVNYLRIYNEKVAFRLFDAIRLTLTQIAKIPKIGVSYPLQNSRLVGLRKWRHWCSLIKGEKRYGVRLR
;
A
#
# COMPACT_ATOMS: atom_id res chain seq x y z
N MET A 1 20.22 1.02 -7.63
CA MET A 1 19.29 1.74 -8.52
C MET A 1 17.94 1.82 -7.82
N THR A 2 17.27 2.96 -7.85
CA THR A 2 15.97 3.17 -7.18
C THR A 2 14.92 3.48 -8.24
N HIS A 3 13.86 2.69 -8.30
CA HIS A 3 12.77 2.91 -9.25
C HIS A 3 11.90 4.09 -8.82
N ARG A 4 11.45 4.90 -9.78
CA ARG A 4 10.45 5.93 -9.52
C ARG A 4 9.12 5.26 -9.25
N ILE A 5 8.51 5.57 -8.10
CA ILE A 5 7.16 5.11 -7.78
C ILE A 5 6.16 6.15 -8.27
N PHE A 6 5.16 5.68 -9.01
CA PHE A 6 4.00 6.48 -9.36
C PHE A 6 2.81 6.02 -8.53
N ILE A 7 2.32 6.89 -7.64
CA ILE A 7 1.10 6.66 -6.87
C ILE A 7 -0.05 7.27 -7.66
N THR A 8 -1.04 6.46 -8.01
CA THR A 8 -2.23 6.95 -8.72
C THR A 8 -3.08 7.85 -7.80
N PRO A 9 -3.79 8.85 -8.33
CA PRO A 9 -4.63 9.74 -7.52
C PRO A 9 -5.62 9.02 -6.60
N LEU A 10 -6.28 7.96 -7.09
CA LEU A 10 -7.21 7.15 -6.29
C LEU A 10 -6.52 6.46 -5.11
N ALA A 11 -5.32 5.91 -5.33
CA ALA A 11 -4.54 5.31 -4.24
C ALA A 11 -4.08 6.36 -3.22
N ASN A 12 -3.84 7.61 -3.63
CA ASN A 12 -3.54 8.68 -2.69
C ASN A 12 -4.76 9.02 -1.82
N GLN A 13 -5.94 9.12 -2.45
CA GLN A 13 -7.20 9.32 -1.72
C GLN A 13 -7.48 8.19 -0.73
N ASP A 14 -7.19 6.94 -1.11
CA ASP A 14 -7.32 5.80 -0.20
C ASP A 14 -6.40 5.94 1.02
N ILE A 15 -5.14 6.34 0.83
CA ILE A 15 -4.20 6.58 1.94
C ILE A 15 -4.74 7.66 2.87
N ASP A 16 -5.16 8.79 2.30
CA ASP A 16 -5.68 9.93 3.07
C ASP A 16 -6.94 9.53 3.86
N ALA A 17 -7.85 8.76 3.25
CA ALA A 17 -9.05 8.26 3.92
C ALA A 17 -8.74 7.38 5.12
N HIS A 18 -7.74 6.48 5.02
CA HIS A 18 -7.34 5.61 6.13
C HIS A 18 -6.65 6.37 7.26
N VAL A 19 -5.76 7.30 6.91
CA VAL A 19 -5.08 8.15 7.89
C VAL A 19 -6.10 9.01 8.63
N ASN A 20 -7.03 9.63 7.90
CA ASN A 20 -8.09 10.45 8.50
C ASN A 20 -9.02 9.63 9.38
N TYR A 21 -9.41 8.43 8.95
CA TYR A 21 -10.23 7.52 9.77
C TYR A 21 -9.54 7.19 11.10
N LEU A 22 -8.25 6.81 11.08
CA LEU A 22 -7.52 6.49 12.30
C LEU A 22 -7.25 7.72 13.16
N ARG A 23 -7.05 8.89 12.56
CA ARG A 23 -6.78 10.15 13.28
C ARG A 23 -7.93 10.54 14.21
N ILE A 24 -9.18 10.22 13.86
CA ILE A 24 -10.36 10.45 14.71
C ILE A 24 -10.23 9.70 16.05
N TYR A 25 -9.65 8.50 16.04
CA TYR A 25 -9.55 7.65 17.23
C TYR A 25 -8.21 7.81 17.96
N ASN A 26 -7.11 7.89 17.23
CA ASN A 26 -5.77 8.00 17.78
C ASN A 26 -4.79 8.57 16.75
N GLU A 27 -4.43 9.84 16.95
CA GLU A 27 -3.50 10.56 16.09
C GLU A 27 -2.11 9.88 15.99
N LYS A 28 -1.59 9.31 17.09
CA LYS A 28 -0.30 8.60 17.08
C LYS A 28 -0.34 7.36 16.18
N VAL A 29 -1.47 6.67 16.13
CA VAL A 29 -1.65 5.50 15.26
C VAL A 29 -1.74 5.93 13.80
N ALA A 30 -2.40 7.05 13.51
CA ALA A 30 -2.47 7.62 12.16
C ALA A 30 -1.07 8.01 11.63
N PHE A 31 -0.23 8.64 12.47
CA PHE A 31 1.16 8.94 12.09
C PHE A 31 1.99 7.68 11.84
N ARG A 32 1.89 6.67 12.72
CA ARG A 32 2.57 5.39 12.52
C ARG A 32 2.14 4.69 11.22
N LEU A 33 0.85 4.77 10.87
CA LEU A 33 0.35 4.26 9.59
C LEU A 33 1.05 4.98 8.42
N PHE A 34 1.07 6.31 8.44
CA PHE A 34 1.66 7.11 7.38
C PHE A 34 3.16 6.82 7.19
N ASP A 35 3.92 6.74 8.29
CA ASP A 35 5.34 6.39 8.25
C ASP A 35 5.57 4.98 7.69
N ALA A 36 4.79 4.00 8.14
CA ALA A 36 4.88 2.64 7.63
C ALA A 36 4.55 2.54 6.13
N ILE A 37 3.60 3.34 5.63
CA ILE A 37 3.29 3.44 4.19
C ILE A 37 4.50 3.99 3.43
N ARG A 38 5.10 5.10 3.90
CA ARG A 38 6.29 5.71 3.27
C ARG A 38 7.49 4.76 3.24
N LEU A 39 7.75 4.05 4.33
CA LEU A 39 8.81 3.05 4.40
C LEU A 39 8.55 1.90 3.42
N THR A 40 7.32 1.40 3.38
CA THR A 40 6.91 0.33 2.46
C THR A 40 7.14 0.74 1.00
N LEU A 41 6.68 1.93 0.61
CA LEU A 41 6.91 2.45 -0.74
C LEU A 41 8.40 2.60 -1.03
N THR A 42 9.18 3.13 -0.09
CA THR A 42 10.64 3.26 -0.28
C THR A 42 11.32 1.89 -0.47
N GLN A 43 10.89 0.85 0.24
CA GLN A 43 11.39 -0.51 0.05
C GLN A 43 11.02 -1.08 -1.32
N ILE A 44 9.77 -0.87 -1.75
CA ILE A 44 9.29 -1.26 -3.08
C ILE A 44 10.10 -0.58 -4.19
N ALA A 45 10.46 0.70 -4.00
CA ALA A 45 11.28 1.46 -4.95
C ALA A 45 12.68 0.86 -5.11
N LYS A 46 13.25 0.33 -4.02
CA LYS A 46 14.59 -0.28 -4.01
C LYS A 46 14.59 -1.71 -4.54
N ILE A 47 13.52 -2.46 -4.31
CA ILE A 47 13.41 -3.88 -4.67
C ILE A 47 12.13 -4.07 -5.51
N PRO A 48 12.21 -3.84 -6.83
CA PRO A 48 11.06 -4.09 -7.70
C PRO A 48 10.72 -5.58 -7.68
N LYS A 49 9.43 -5.92 -7.84
CA LYS A 49 8.85 -7.28 -7.78
C LYS A 49 8.71 -7.88 -6.37
N ILE A 50 9.00 -7.11 -5.33
CA ILE A 50 8.72 -7.51 -3.95
C ILE A 50 7.20 -7.69 -3.77
N GLY A 51 6.78 -8.81 -3.16
CA GLY A 51 5.38 -9.17 -2.96
C GLY A 51 4.89 -10.28 -3.89
N VAL A 52 3.72 -10.82 -3.58
CA VAL A 52 3.14 -11.98 -4.29
C VAL A 52 2.29 -11.47 -5.46
N SER A 53 2.38 -12.15 -6.61
CA SER A 53 1.46 -11.89 -7.72
C SER A 53 0.02 -12.04 -7.23
N TYR A 54 -0.85 -11.10 -7.57
CA TYR A 54 -2.25 -11.18 -7.18
C TYR A 54 -3.07 -11.68 -8.37
N PRO A 55 -3.36 -13.00 -8.44
CA PRO A 55 -4.06 -13.57 -9.58
C PRO A 55 -5.51 -13.10 -9.56
N LEU A 56 -5.83 -12.18 -10.46
CA LEU A 56 -7.20 -11.70 -10.69
C LEU A 56 -7.61 -12.06 -12.11
N GLN A 57 -8.84 -12.55 -12.25
CA GLN A 57 -9.47 -12.82 -13.55
C GLN A 57 -9.81 -11.54 -14.32
N ASN A 58 -9.75 -10.37 -13.64
CA ASN A 58 -9.97 -9.08 -14.27
C ASN A 58 -8.72 -8.63 -15.04
N SER A 59 -8.83 -8.58 -16.37
CA SER A 59 -7.77 -8.14 -17.28
C SER A 59 -7.22 -6.74 -16.95
N ARG A 60 -8.06 -5.86 -16.38
CA ARG A 60 -7.65 -4.51 -15.95
C ARG A 60 -6.74 -4.51 -14.73
N LEU A 61 -6.53 -5.63 -14.06
CA LEU A 61 -5.72 -5.76 -12.85
C LEU A 61 -4.53 -6.74 -13.03
N VAL A 62 -4.23 -7.09 -14.29
CA VAL A 62 -3.05 -7.89 -14.64
C VAL A 62 -1.77 -7.18 -14.21
N GLY A 63 -0.83 -7.94 -13.63
CA GLY A 63 0.45 -7.44 -13.13
C GLY A 63 0.41 -6.84 -11.71
N LEU A 64 -0.77 -6.80 -11.07
CA LEU A 64 -0.89 -6.32 -9.70
C LEU A 64 -0.18 -7.29 -8.72
N ARG A 65 0.54 -6.72 -7.75
CA ARG A 65 1.17 -7.48 -6.68
C ARG A 65 0.62 -7.06 -5.33
N LYS A 66 0.45 -8.03 -4.45
CA LYS A 66 0.05 -7.80 -3.07
C LYS A 66 1.29 -7.80 -2.17
N TRP A 67 1.45 -6.73 -1.41
CA TRP A 67 2.45 -6.65 -0.36
C TRP A 67 1.88 -7.23 0.94
N ARG A 68 2.42 -8.36 1.41
CA ARG A 68 1.88 -9.11 2.56
C ARG A 68 2.39 -8.61 3.93
N HIS A 69 3.28 -7.62 3.96
CA HIS A 69 3.97 -7.29 5.22
C HIS A 69 3.10 -6.57 6.27
N TRP A 70 1.88 -6.18 5.91
CA TRP A 70 0.91 -5.54 6.80
C TRP A 70 0.02 -6.51 7.56
N CYS A 71 0.18 -7.83 7.35
CA CYS A 71 -0.75 -8.84 7.85
C CYS A 71 -0.62 -9.13 9.37
N SER A 72 0.35 -8.56 10.08
CA SER A 72 0.50 -8.79 11.53
C SER A 72 -0.14 -7.70 12.41
N LEU A 73 -0.55 -6.56 11.85
CA LEU A 73 -1.07 -5.44 12.65
C LEU A 73 -2.56 -5.17 12.46
N ILE A 74 -3.21 -5.78 11.46
CA ILE A 74 -4.63 -5.57 11.19
C ILE A 74 -5.27 -6.92 10.87
N LYS A 75 -5.78 -7.58 11.91
CA LYS A 75 -6.89 -8.55 11.77
C LYS A 75 -8.09 -7.76 11.24
N GLY A 76 -8.19 -7.63 9.92
CA GLY A 76 -9.26 -6.90 9.26
C GLY A 76 -9.02 -6.86 7.77
N GLU A 77 -9.71 -7.73 7.04
CA GLU A 77 -9.67 -7.85 5.59
C GLU A 77 -10.00 -6.54 4.87
N LYS A 78 -9.00 -5.74 4.46
CA LYS A 78 -9.17 -4.81 3.34
C LYS A 78 -7.97 -4.87 2.39
N ARG A 79 -8.28 -5.07 1.11
CA ARG A 79 -7.36 -5.47 0.03
C ARG A 79 -6.91 -4.22 -0.74
N TYR A 80 -5.70 -3.72 -0.49
CA TYR A 80 -5.10 -2.63 -1.27
C TYR A 80 -4.03 -3.15 -2.23
N GLY A 81 -4.11 -2.74 -3.49
CA GLY A 81 -3.24 -3.15 -4.59
C GLY A 81 -2.39 -1.99 -5.09
N VAL A 82 -1.08 -2.22 -5.27
CA VAL A 82 -0.15 -1.23 -5.85
C VAL A 82 0.29 -1.72 -7.22
N ARG A 83 0.11 -0.88 -8.25
CA ARG A 83 0.59 -1.13 -9.61
C ARG A 83 1.94 -0.43 -9.80
N LEU A 84 2.99 -1.22 -10.02
CA LEU A 84 4.31 -0.70 -10.43
C LEU A 84 4.42 -0.85 -11.94
N ARG A 85 4.87 0.22 -12.62
CA ARG A 85 5.13 0.27 -14.06
C ARG A 85 6.62 0.32 -14.29
#